data_AF-A0A5K7Z665-F1
#
_entry.id   AF-A0A5K7Z665-F1
#
_cell.length_a   1.000
_cell.length_b   1.000
_cell.length_c   1.000
_cell.angle_alpha   90.00
_cell.angle_beta   90.00
_cell.angle_gamma   90.00
#
_symmetry.space_group_name_H-M   'P 1'
#
loop_
_entity.id
_entity.type
_entity.pdbx_description
1 polymer ?
#
loop_
_entity_poly.entity_id
_entity_poly.type
_entity_poly.pdbx_seq_one_letter_code
_entity_poly.pdbx_strand_id
1 'polypeptide(L)'
;MSETNAVDPQALPEAAPETKRRISIIWLLPIIAAAIGGWLYYDSIVNAPIKVVVQFKTADGIAADKTKVLYKGLPAGKVSAVALSPKGDAVEVKIEFDPELENLIRQNTEFWLVTPTVNMTGITGLETIVTGNYIAMRPGDGPPASTFKALDGPPPLDENTPGLHLILTSQEQPSVQYGSPVYYRRYEVGSVQTLAIAEDKQSFTIGIHILPEYQNLVTKESRFWDASGFHVSGSISDLDIRMESLTAMLRGGIAFDTPDPGETSTPAENMETFKLHKDFEEAQSGIAIFIRFATGQGLKARSTRVRFKGIDIGVVERITVLPDLSGVTAMVMMDPQSNRALREGTQFWLVSPKVSLSEVSGLETLVGGTYIDMKPNLDGKAARNFVARDKAPGETADPGQLEIILQGERRGSLKAGSPVYFRQVQVGEVSDYELASTGDAVNIYVIIYKKYVPLVRENSAFFNVSGMDFGLFSGLKTESLETLVAGGVAFATPEGDAMGKPAKKGHIFQLHDKARGTWLRWAPQIPLKLKKSPPRKEFPKPSAETSPANPQRPQP
;
A
#
# COMPACT_ATOMS: atom_id res chain seq x y z
N MET A 1 83.26 130.17 -13.87
CA MET A 1 82.79 131.08 -12.81
C MET A 1 82.21 130.22 -11.70
N SER A 2 82.67 130.50 -10.47
CA SER A 2 82.04 130.31 -9.14
C SER A 2 80.51 130.19 -9.16
N GLU A 3 79.77 129.58 -8.23
CA GLU A 3 79.90 129.23 -6.80
C GLU A 3 78.75 128.23 -6.53
N THR A 4 78.89 127.10 -5.81
CA THR A 4 78.95 126.88 -4.34
C THR A 4 77.58 126.76 -3.63
N ASN A 5 77.56 125.82 -2.68
CA ASN A 5 76.60 125.52 -1.59
C ASN A 5 75.48 124.52 -1.91
N ALA A 6 75.16 123.52 -1.08
CA ALA A 6 75.71 123.03 0.18
C ALA A 6 75.23 121.59 0.39
N VAL A 7 75.89 120.87 1.30
CA VAL A 7 75.73 119.45 1.64
C VAL A 7 74.55 119.21 2.58
N ASP A 8 73.81 118.11 2.41
CA ASP A 8 73.02 117.45 3.47
C ASP A 8 73.25 115.92 3.40
N PRO A 9 73.86 115.30 4.43
CA PRO A 9 74.13 113.86 4.42
C PRO A 9 73.26 113.16 5.48
N GLN A 10 72.21 112.44 5.07
CA GLN A 10 71.73 111.18 5.67
C GLN A 10 70.55 110.62 4.86
N ALA A 11 70.83 109.63 4.01
CA ALA A 11 69.83 108.70 3.48
C ALA A 11 70.51 107.34 3.27
N LEU A 12 70.59 106.55 4.34
CA LEU A 12 70.95 105.13 4.23
C LEU A 12 69.67 104.35 3.88
N PRO A 13 69.71 103.41 2.93
CA PRO A 13 68.56 102.56 2.63
C PRO A 13 68.29 101.61 3.81
N GLU A 14 67.06 101.65 4.32
CA GLU A 14 66.55 100.76 5.36
C GLU A 14 66.36 99.36 4.76
N ALA A 15 67.19 98.40 5.18
CA ALA A 15 67.08 97.02 4.76
C ALA A 15 65.97 96.30 5.55
N ALA A 16 64.88 95.96 4.89
CA ALA A 16 63.85 95.09 5.44
C ALA A 16 64.35 93.63 5.51
N PRO A 17 64.38 92.98 6.69
CA PRO A 17 64.71 91.57 6.77
C PRO A 17 63.51 90.71 6.31
N GLU A 18 63.59 90.15 5.11
CA GLU A 18 62.73 89.05 4.69
C GLU A 18 63.10 87.79 5.50
N THR A 19 62.44 87.59 6.63
CA THR A 19 62.55 86.33 7.39
C THR A 19 61.74 85.25 6.68
N LYS A 20 62.35 84.60 5.69
CA LYS A 20 61.79 83.40 5.08
C LYS A 20 61.85 82.25 6.10
N ARG A 21 60.78 82.10 6.89
CA ARG A 21 60.56 80.94 7.79
C ARG A 21 60.54 79.66 6.95
N ARG A 22 61.71 79.06 6.74
CA ARG A 22 61.80 77.67 6.32
C ARG A 22 61.43 76.82 7.54
N ILE A 23 60.20 76.32 7.57
CA ILE A 23 59.80 75.28 8.52
C ILE A 23 60.79 74.15 8.33
N SER A 24 61.58 73.87 9.38
CA SER A 24 62.64 72.87 9.33
C SER A 24 62.03 71.51 9.01
N ILE A 25 62.62 70.79 8.05
CA ILE A 25 62.19 69.45 7.62
C ILE A 25 62.16 68.44 8.79
N ILE A 26 62.88 68.76 9.88
CA ILE A 26 62.93 68.00 11.14
C ILE A 26 61.54 67.96 11.82
N TRP A 27 60.69 68.98 11.63
CA TRP A 27 59.33 69.01 12.18
C TRP A 27 58.32 68.16 11.39
N LEU A 28 58.72 67.60 10.25
CA LEU A 28 57.87 66.75 9.41
C LEU A 28 57.75 65.33 10.02
N LEU A 29 58.80 64.86 10.71
CA LEU A 29 58.83 63.57 11.41
C LEU A 29 57.74 63.42 12.50
N PRO A 30 57.57 64.34 13.46
CA PRO A 30 56.51 64.21 14.49
C PRO A 30 55.10 64.33 13.91
N ILE A 31 54.90 65.08 12.82
CA ILE A 31 53.59 65.18 12.15
C ILE A 31 53.25 63.86 11.45
N ILE A 32 54.21 63.24 10.76
CA ILE A 32 54.03 61.90 10.17
C ILE A 32 53.73 60.87 11.27
N ALA A 33 54.49 60.89 12.37
CA ALA A 33 54.25 59.98 13.49
C ALA A 33 52.85 60.17 14.10
N ALA A 34 52.39 61.43 14.25
CA ALA A 34 51.05 61.74 14.73
C ALA A 34 49.96 61.30 13.74
N ALA A 35 50.18 61.45 12.43
CA ALA A 35 49.26 60.98 11.40
C ALA A 35 49.15 59.45 11.39
N ILE A 36 50.27 58.73 11.50
CA ILE A 36 50.29 57.26 11.61
C ILE A 36 49.60 56.83 12.91
N GLY A 37 49.89 57.48 14.04
CA GLY A 37 49.26 57.19 15.32
C GLY A 37 47.75 57.43 15.30
N GLY A 38 47.31 58.54 14.68
CA GLY A 38 45.90 58.85 14.50
C GLY A 38 45.18 57.84 13.60
N TRP A 39 45.84 57.40 12.51
CA TRP A 39 45.31 56.37 11.63
C TRP A 39 45.20 55.02 12.34
N LEU A 40 46.25 54.57 13.04
CA LEU A 40 46.21 53.32 13.83
C LEU A 40 45.15 53.36 14.94
N TYR A 41 44.95 54.51 15.57
CA TYR A 41 43.90 54.67 16.58
C TYR A 41 42.50 54.58 15.97
N TYR A 42 42.28 55.25 14.83
CA TYR A 42 41.03 55.16 14.09
C TYR A 42 40.76 53.73 13.62
N ASP A 43 41.76 53.09 13.01
CA ASP A 43 41.72 51.70 12.54
C ASP A 43 41.40 50.73 13.69
N SER A 44 42.03 50.93 14.85
CA SER A 44 41.79 50.10 16.04
C SER A 44 40.37 50.23 16.61
N ILE A 45 39.66 51.34 16.38
CA ILE A 45 38.28 51.52 16.85
C ILE A 45 37.30 50.96 15.84
N VAL A 46 37.49 51.25 14.55
CA VAL A 46 36.56 50.82 13.49
C VAL A 46 36.63 49.31 13.28
N ASN A 47 37.82 48.71 13.37
CA ASN A 47 38.02 47.27 13.15
C ASN A 47 38.01 46.46 14.46
N ALA A 48 37.52 47.04 15.57
CA ALA A 48 37.47 46.34 16.85
C ALA A 48 36.42 45.22 16.83
N PRO A 49 36.78 43.96 17.13
CA PRO A 49 35.85 42.84 17.06
C PRO A 49 34.72 42.95 18.09
N ILE A 50 33.54 42.48 17.71
CA ILE A 50 32.38 42.46 18.60
C ILE A 50 32.52 41.28 19.56
N LYS A 51 32.54 41.57 20.86
CA LYS A 51 32.72 40.56 21.91
C LYS A 51 31.39 40.13 22.48
N VAL A 52 31.10 38.84 22.36
CA VAL A 52 29.87 38.21 22.82
C VAL A 52 30.19 37.07 23.79
N VAL A 53 29.36 36.91 24.82
CA VAL A 53 29.45 35.80 25.77
C VAL A 53 28.28 34.85 25.55
N VAL A 54 28.56 33.59 25.25
CA VAL A 54 27.54 32.55 25.09
C VAL A 54 27.71 31.51 26.20
N GLN A 55 26.63 31.25 26.94
CA GLN A 55 26.60 30.30 28.04
C GLN A 55 26.21 28.90 27.54
N PHE A 56 27.12 27.93 27.65
CA PHE A 56 26.91 26.52 27.35
C PHE A 56 26.82 25.70 28.63
N LYS A 57 26.19 24.51 28.56
CA LYS A 57 26.17 23.55 29.67
C LYS A 57 27.54 22.88 29.90
N THR A 58 28.27 22.58 28.82
CA THR A 58 29.60 21.95 28.87
C THR A 58 30.56 22.66 27.91
N ALA A 59 31.87 22.48 28.14
CA ALA A 59 32.93 23.00 27.29
C ALA A 59 33.43 21.97 26.27
N ASP A 60 32.78 20.80 26.17
CA ASP A 60 33.33 19.63 25.48
C ASP A 60 33.54 19.92 23.99
N GLY A 61 34.81 19.91 23.59
CA GLY A 61 35.25 20.19 22.23
C GLY A 61 35.10 21.65 21.78
N ILE A 62 34.91 22.59 22.71
CA ILE A 62 35.07 24.03 22.45
C ILE A 62 36.48 24.44 22.88
N ALA A 63 37.25 25.01 21.95
CA ALA A 63 38.62 25.45 22.22
C ALA A 63 38.86 26.89 21.72
N ALA A 64 39.51 27.69 22.57
CA ALA A 64 39.95 29.03 22.23
C ALA A 64 40.86 29.03 20.99
N ASP A 65 40.65 30.00 20.11
CA ASP A 65 41.30 30.24 18.82
C ASP A 65 41.19 29.09 17.79
N LYS A 66 40.48 28.01 18.11
CA LYS A 66 40.25 26.87 17.21
C LYS A 66 38.80 26.75 16.77
N THR A 67 37.87 26.87 17.72
CA THR A 67 36.44 26.75 17.43
C THR A 67 35.93 28.00 16.73
N LYS A 68 35.38 27.82 15.53
CA LYS A 68 34.78 28.89 14.74
C LYS A 68 33.28 28.98 15.00
N VAL A 69 32.72 30.16 14.80
CA VAL A 69 31.27 30.35 14.68
C VAL A 69 30.92 30.42 13.21
N LEU A 70 29.97 29.59 12.77
CA LEU A 70 29.52 29.54 11.39
C LEU A 70 28.08 30.04 11.27
N TYR A 71 27.84 30.88 10.26
CA TYR A 71 26.50 31.28 9.81
C TYR A 71 26.31 30.83 8.37
N LYS A 72 25.31 29.99 8.09
CA LYS A 72 25.07 29.41 6.75
C LYS A 72 26.32 28.77 6.13
N GLY A 73 27.17 28.15 6.95
CA GLY A 73 28.43 27.53 6.54
C GLY A 73 29.62 28.48 6.36
N LEU A 74 29.43 29.80 6.52
CA LEU A 74 30.50 30.80 6.43
C LEU A 74 31.03 31.19 7.82
N PRO A 75 32.35 31.41 7.98
CA PRO A 75 32.92 31.85 9.25
C PRO A 75 32.43 33.26 9.61
N ALA A 76 31.68 33.36 10.70
CA ALA A 76 31.13 34.60 11.25
C ALA A 76 31.91 35.11 12.47
N GLY A 77 32.59 34.21 13.18
CA GLY A 77 33.36 34.58 14.38
C GLY A 77 34.28 33.46 14.84
N LYS A 78 35.01 33.71 15.92
CA LYS A 78 35.91 32.76 16.56
C LYS A 78 35.80 32.80 18.07
N VAL A 79 35.98 31.65 18.71
CA VAL A 79 36.05 31.58 20.17
C VAL A 79 37.38 32.17 20.63
N SER A 80 37.36 33.21 21.46
CA SER A 80 38.57 33.84 22.02
C SER A 80 38.94 33.30 23.40
N ALA A 81 37.95 32.89 24.21
CA ALA A 81 38.20 32.30 25.52
C ALA A 81 37.06 31.38 25.97
N VAL A 82 37.37 30.42 26.84
CA VAL A 82 36.41 29.54 27.50
C VAL A 82 36.68 29.61 29.00
N ALA A 83 35.66 29.92 29.79
CA ALA A 83 35.77 30.02 31.24
C ALA A 83 34.56 29.35 31.91
N LEU A 84 34.74 28.85 33.14
CA LEU A 84 33.61 28.42 33.96
C LEU A 84 32.90 29.66 34.51
N SER A 85 31.56 29.65 34.56
CA SER A 85 30.79 30.71 35.19
C SER A 85 31.25 30.88 36.66
N PRO A 86 31.16 32.08 37.25
CA PRO A 86 31.51 32.28 38.66
C PRO A 86 30.76 31.38 39.65
N LYS A 87 29.59 30.85 39.24
CA LYS A 87 28.76 29.94 40.03
C LYS A 87 29.06 28.45 39.79
N GLY A 88 29.85 28.13 38.76
CA GLY A 88 30.20 26.74 38.42
C GLY A 88 29.09 25.95 37.71
N ASP A 89 27.99 26.59 37.33
CA ASP A 89 26.78 25.97 36.77
C ASP A 89 26.71 26.03 35.23
N ALA A 90 27.59 26.79 34.59
CA ALA A 90 27.64 26.96 33.14
C ALA A 90 29.07 27.27 32.67
N VAL A 91 29.32 27.12 31.37
CA VAL A 91 30.56 27.49 30.69
C VAL A 91 30.31 28.75 29.89
N GLU A 92 31.04 29.82 30.19
CA GLU A 92 31.04 31.07 29.45
C GLU A 92 32.07 31.02 28.31
N VAL A 93 31.57 30.99 27.08
CA VAL A 93 32.37 31.02 25.87
C VAL A 93 32.38 32.44 25.33
N LYS A 94 33.55 33.08 25.31
CA LYS A 94 33.74 34.41 24.72
C LYS A 94 34.04 34.26 23.24
N ILE A 95 33.29 34.98 22.42
CA ILE A 95 33.33 34.91 20.97
C ILE A 95 33.62 36.31 20.44
N GLU A 96 34.55 36.39 19.48
CA GLU A 96 34.85 37.58 18.72
C GLU A 96 34.24 37.43 17.32
N PHE A 97 33.32 38.34 16.99
CA PHE A 97 32.67 38.44 15.69
C PHE A 97 33.26 39.57 14.87
N ASP A 98 33.14 39.43 13.55
CA ASP A 98 33.46 40.51 12.61
C ASP A 98 32.50 41.71 12.83
N PRO A 99 33.02 42.96 12.91
CA PRO A 99 32.20 44.17 13.02
C PRO A 99 31.08 44.27 11.98
N GLU A 100 31.29 43.76 10.76
CA GLU A 100 30.29 43.78 9.69
C GLU A 100 29.01 42.99 10.05
N LEU A 101 29.11 42.08 11.00
CA LEU A 101 28.03 41.19 11.43
C LEU A 101 27.27 41.69 12.67
N GLU A 102 27.50 42.94 13.12
CA GLU A 102 26.79 43.55 14.26
C GLU A 102 25.27 43.40 14.14
N ASN A 103 24.75 43.59 12.92
CA ASN A 103 23.33 43.52 12.66
C ASN A 103 22.70 42.15 12.89
N LEU A 104 23.51 41.08 12.85
CA LEU A 104 23.08 39.70 13.07
C LEU A 104 23.11 39.29 14.54
N ILE A 105 23.70 40.11 15.43
CA ILE A 105 23.87 39.81 16.86
C ILE A 105 22.82 40.60 17.64
N ARG A 106 21.58 40.11 17.59
CA ARG A 106 20.41 40.67 18.29
C ARG A 106 19.97 39.78 19.44
N GLN A 107 19.14 40.30 20.34
CA GLN A 107 18.63 39.60 21.52
C GLN A 107 18.13 38.17 21.26
N ASN A 108 17.42 37.93 20.14
CA ASN A 108 16.88 36.60 19.81
C ASN A 108 17.80 35.78 18.89
N THR A 109 19.10 36.12 18.83
CA THR A 109 20.08 35.31 18.11
C THR A 109 20.37 34.04 18.87
N GLU A 110 20.28 32.91 18.18
CA GLU A 110 20.46 31.60 18.76
C GLU A 110 21.82 31.02 18.39
N PHE A 111 22.42 30.31 19.35
CA PHE A 111 23.72 29.65 19.19
C PHE A 111 23.62 28.21 19.67
N TRP A 112 24.24 27.27 18.96
CA TRP A 112 24.34 25.88 19.40
C TRP A 112 25.68 25.27 18.96
N LEU A 113 26.15 24.28 19.71
CA LEU A 113 27.37 23.55 19.37
C LEU A 113 27.03 22.44 18.37
N VAL A 114 27.79 22.36 17.28
CA VAL A 114 27.73 21.25 16.32
C VAL A 114 28.95 20.37 16.53
N THR A 115 28.70 19.12 16.90
CA THR A 115 29.73 18.09 17.11
C THR A 115 29.64 17.01 16.01
N PRO A 116 30.78 16.43 15.59
CA PRO A 116 30.77 15.27 14.73
C PRO A 116 30.12 14.09 15.47
N THR A 117 29.08 13.55 14.87
CA THR A 117 28.45 12.32 15.36
C THR A 117 29.00 11.14 14.56
N VAL A 118 29.62 10.19 15.27
CA VAL A 118 30.07 8.93 14.66
C VAL A 118 28.93 7.93 14.81
N ASN A 119 28.29 7.59 13.69
CA ASN A 119 27.31 6.53 13.60
C ASN A 119 27.87 5.38 12.74
N MET A 120 27.43 4.13 12.99
CA MET A 120 28.02 2.92 12.41
C MET A 120 27.87 2.77 10.87
N THR A 121 27.36 3.78 10.15
CA THR A 121 27.08 3.72 8.70
C THR A 121 27.57 4.92 7.87
N GLY A 122 28.42 5.77 8.44
CA GLY A 122 29.01 6.94 7.77
C GLY A 122 29.47 7.99 8.79
N ILE A 123 30.15 9.03 8.34
CA ILE A 123 30.53 10.15 9.20
C ILE A 123 29.76 11.38 8.70
N THR A 124 28.77 11.84 9.46
CA THR A 124 28.16 13.17 9.27
C THR A 124 29.05 14.20 9.95
N GLY A 125 29.39 15.29 9.26
CA GLY A 125 30.46 16.20 9.72
C GLY A 125 31.86 15.81 9.23
N LEU A 126 32.02 15.24 8.02
CA LEU A 126 33.35 15.01 7.45
C LEU A 126 34.17 16.31 7.33
N GLU A 127 33.50 17.45 7.17
CA GLU A 127 34.06 18.78 7.28
C GLU A 127 34.62 19.06 8.69
N THR A 128 33.99 18.56 9.76
CA THR A 128 34.45 18.73 11.15
C THR A 128 35.52 17.73 11.58
N ILE A 129 35.74 16.65 10.83
CA ILE A 129 36.96 15.83 11.01
C ILE A 129 38.21 16.68 10.69
N VAL A 130 38.11 17.56 9.70
CA VAL A 130 39.20 18.46 9.29
C VAL A 130 39.15 19.79 10.05
N THR A 131 37.96 20.32 10.35
CA THR A 131 37.77 21.66 10.95
C THR A 131 37.50 21.68 12.46
N GLY A 132 37.19 20.54 13.08
CA GLY A 132 36.79 20.41 14.48
C GLY A 132 35.34 20.82 14.75
N ASN A 133 34.91 20.72 16.01
CA ASN A 133 33.59 21.22 16.44
C ASN A 133 33.49 22.72 16.15
N TYR A 134 32.29 23.17 15.78
CA TYR A 134 32.01 24.58 15.53
C TYR A 134 30.70 24.99 16.21
N ILE A 135 30.55 26.28 16.45
CA ILE A 135 29.31 26.86 16.96
C ILE A 135 28.52 27.35 15.76
N ALA A 136 27.28 26.93 15.61
CA ALA A 136 26.38 27.49 14.61
C ALA A 136 25.60 28.66 15.21
N MET A 137 25.24 29.64 14.38
CA MET A 137 24.39 30.76 14.77
C MET A 137 23.18 30.92 13.85
N ARG A 138 22.05 31.33 14.43
CA ARG A 138 20.86 31.77 13.69
C ARG A 138 20.48 33.18 14.17
N PRO A 139 20.60 34.21 13.31
CA PRO A 139 20.18 35.57 13.62
C PRO A 139 18.69 35.61 13.97
N GLY A 140 18.34 36.43 14.94
CA GLY A 140 16.95 36.72 15.30
C GLY A 140 16.71 38.23 15.41
N ASP A 141 15.50 38.59 15.81
CA ASP A 141 15.10 39.99 15.99
C ASP A 141 15.45 40.55 17.38
N GLY A 142 15.18 41.85 17.57
CA GLY A 142 15.30 42.53 18.86
C GLY A 142 16.49 43.50 18.94
N PRO A 143 16.70 44.14 20.11
CA PRO A 143 17.80 45.06 20.33
C PRO A 143 19.18 44.35 20.27
N PRO A 144 20.29 45.09 20.06
CA PRO A 144 21.64 44.53 20.20
C PRO A 144 21.84 43.86 21.57
N ALA A 145 22.50 42.72 21.60
CA ALA A 145 22.79 41.99 22.83
C ALA A 145 24.20 41.37 22.78
N SER A 146 24.84 41.25 23.94
CA SER A 146 26.21 40.72 24.07
C SER A 146 26.29 39.43 24.89
N THR A 147 25.17 38.97 25.45
CA THR A 147 25.12 37.79 26.33
C THR A 147 23.98 36.88 25.90
N PHE A 148 24.29 35.61 25.65
CA PHE A 148 23.35 34.61 25.14
C PHE A 148 23.43 33.31 25.91
N LYS A 149 22.35 32.54 25.85
CA LYS A 149 22.31 31.16 26.31
C LYS A 149 22.28 30.24 25.09
N ALA A 150 23.18 29.28 25.02
CA ALA A 150 23.20 28.31 23.93
C ALA A 150 21.98 27.37 24.02
N LEU A 151 21.48 26.98 22.84
CA LEU A 151 20.51 25.91 22.70
C LEU A 151 21.20 24.55 22.93
N ASP A 152 20.42 23.58 23.40
CA ASP A 152 20.91 22.21 23.61
C ASP A 152 21.20 21.46 22.30
N GLY A 153 20.71 21.96 21.17
CA GLY A 153 20.88 21.40 19.84
C GLY A 153 20.41 22.37 18.75
N PRO A 154 20.51 21.97 17.47
CA PRO A 154 20.03 22.79 16.37
C PRO A 154 18.53 23.10 16.54
N PRO A 155 18.11 24.35 16.30
CA PRO A 155 16.71 24.69 16.37
C PRO A 155 15.92 24.05 15.21
N PRO A 156 14.58 23.93 15.33
CA PRO A 156 13.73 23.53 14.22
C PRO A 156 13.95 24.43 12.99
N LEU A 157 13.93 23.83 11.80
CA LEU A 157 13.95 24.59 10.54
C LEU A 157 12.79 25.60 10.51
N ASP A 158 13.02 26.74 9.85
CA ASP A 158 12.01 27.78 9.70
C ASP A 158 10.81 27.23 8.90
N GLU A 159 9.58 27.50 9.35
CA GLU A 159 8.34 27.12 8.65
C GLU A 159 8.25 27.77 7.25
N ASN A 160 9.03 28.82 6.99
CA ASN A 160 9.13 29.47 5.68
C ASN A 160 10.14 28.81 4.74
N THR A 161 10.77 27.70 5.15
CA THR A 161 11.66 26.94 4.28
C THR A 161 10.86 26.40 3.08
N PRO A 162 11.28 26.64 1.82
CA PRO A 162 10.58 26.09 0.67
C PRO A 162 10.45 24.55 0.76
N GLY A 163 9.27 24.03 0.42
CA GLY A 163 8.98 22.60 0.39
C GLY A 163 7.62 22.29 1.00
N LEU A 164 7.37 21.00 1.26
CA LEU A 164 6.13 20.53 1.85
C LEU A 164 6.38 20.07 3.28
N HIS A 165 5.76 20.75 4.24
CA HIS A 165 5.80 20.40 5.66
C HIS A 165 4.56 19.58 6.00
N LEU A 166 4.73 18.44 6.67
CA LEU A 166 3.63 17.54 7.02
C LEU A 166 3.71 17.15 8.49
N ILE A 167 2.58 16.75 9.05
CA ILE A 167 2.48 16.29 10.43
C ILE A 167 2.16 14.81 10.42
N LEU A 168 2.98 14.00 11.10
CA LEU A 168 2.72 12.58 11.29
C LEU A 168 2.31 12.31 12.73
N THR A 169 1.33 11.43 12.92
CA THR A 169 0.82 11.04 14.23
C THR A 169 1.07 9.55 14.49
N SER A 170 1.57 9.22 15.69
CA SER A 170 1.85 7.84 16.11
C SER A 170 1.34 7.58 17.53
N GLN A 171 0.85 6.37 17.80
CA GLN A 171 0.54 5.93 19.18
C GLN A 171 1.75 5.29 19.87
N GLU A 172 2.71 4.79 19.10
CA GLU A 172 3.95 4.21 19.61
C GLU A 172 5.06 5.26 19.54
N GLN A 173 6.05 5.14 20.44
CA GLN A 173 7.21 6.02 20.40
C GLN A 173 7.93 5.85 19.06
N PRO A 174 8.01 6.90 18.23
CA PRO A 174 8.72 6.81 16.96
C PRO A 174 10.20 6.54 17.23
N SER A 175 10.81 5.65 16.45
CA SER A 175 12.23 5.33 16.58
C SER A 175 13.16 6.35 15.90
N VAL A 176 12.58 7.40 15.34
CA VAL A 176 13.27 8.48 14.63
C VAL A 176 13.65 9.64 15.55
N GLN A 177 14.61 10.44 15.11
CA GLN A 177 15.09 11.63 15.80
C GLN A 177 15.05 12.85 14.87
N TYR A 178 15.31 14.03 15.42
CA TYR A 178 15.52 15.23 14.61
C TYR A 178 16.59 14.98 13.53
N GLY A 179 16.29 15.35 12.28
CA GLY A 179 17.15 15.13 11.13
C GLY A 179 17.13 13.71 10.58
N SER A 180 16.34 12.78 11.13
CA SER A 180 16.15 11.47 10.52
C SER A 180 15.61 11.60 9.10
N PRO A 181 16.09 10.79 8.14
CA PRO A 181 15.71 10.90 6.74
C PRO A 181 14.29 10.41 6.49
N VAL A 182 13.62 11.04 5.51
CA VAL A 182 12.34 10.61 4.95
C VAL A 182 12.58 10.03 3.56
N TYR A 183 12.11 8.81 3.32
CA TYR A 183 12.36 8.06 2.10
C TYR A 183 11.10 7.88 1.24
N TYR A 184 11.24 8.05 -0.06
CA TYR A 184 10.30 7.58 -1.07
C TYR A 184 11.00 6.56 -1.97
N ARG A 185 10.48 5.32 -2.03
CA ARG A 185 11.08 4.24 -2.84
C ARG A 185 12.61 4.10 -2.68
N ARG A 186 13.10 4.24 -1.44
CA ARG A 186 14.53 4.19 -1.05
C ARG A 186 15.37 5.43 -1.36
N TYR A 187 14.79 6.48 -1.95
CA TYR A 187 15.46 7.76 -2.14
C TYR A 187 15.14 8.68 -0.97
N GLU A 188 16.15 9.33 -0.42
CA GLU A 188 15.97 10.37 0.60
C GLU A 188 15.38 11.61 -0.07
N VAL A 189 14.19 12.01 0.38
CA VAL A 189 13.40 13.09 -0.22
C VAL A 189 13.06 14.19 0.80
N GLY A 190 13.48 14.02 2.05
CA GLY A 190 13.11 14.91 3.14
C GLY A 190 13.74 14.52 4.47
N SER A 191 13.38 15.23 5.53
CA SER A 191 13.88 14.98 6.88
C SER A 191 12.86 15.29 7.96
N VAL A 192 13.05 14.70 9.14
CA VAL A 192 12.27 14.95 10.35
C VAL A 192 12.69 16.28 10.98
N GLN A 193 11.73 17.19 11.20
CA GLN A 193 11.93 18.54 11.72
C GLN A 193 11.61 18.68 13.20
N THR A 194 10.59 17.99 13.70
CA THR A 194 10.16 18.11 15.10
C THR A 194 9.64 16.77 15.61
N LEU A 195 9.88 16.51 16.90
CA LEU A 195 9.22 15.44 17.65
C LEU A 195 8.63 16.06 18.92
N ALA A 196 7.34 15.81 19.15
CA ALA A 196 6.64 16.24 20.34
C ALA A 196 5.69 15.14 20.84
N ILE A 197 5.40 15.16 22.13
CA ILE A 197 4.26 14.42 22.68
C ILE A 197 3.03 15.28 22.41
N ALA A 198 1.97 14.68 21.85
CA ALA A 198 0.73 15.37 21.56
C ALA A 198 0.03 15.83 22.86
N GLU A 199 -0.91 16.77 22.75
CA GLU A 199 -1.63 17.35 23.90
C GLU A 199 -2.37 16.29 24.74
N ASP A 200 -2.78 15.19 24.12
CA ASP A 200 -3.44 14.05 24.77
C ASP A 200 -2.51 13.25 25.70
N LYS A 201 -1.19 13.51 25.66
CA LYS A 201 -0.13 12.80 26.38
C LYS A 201 -0.06 11.29 26.10
N GLN A 202 -0.73 10.82 25.05
CA GLN A 202 -0.81 9.41 24.66
C GLN A 202 -0.29 9.16 23.24
N SER A 203 -0.21 10.19 22.41
CA SER A 203 0.31 10.11 21.05
C SER A 203 1.54 11.01 20.84
N PHE A 204 2.26 10.75 19.76
CA PHE A 204 3.43 11.50 19.32
C PHE A 204 3.11 12.23 18.02
N THR A 205 3.55 13.48 17.94
CA THR A 205 3.46 14.34 16.76
C THR A 205 4.87 14.52 16.18
N ILE A 206 5.04 14.19 14.91
CA ILE A 206 6.31 14.28 14.20
C ILE A 206 6.13 15.24 13.02
N GLY A 207 6.82 16.37 13.05
CA GLY A 207 6.89 17.26 11.89
C GLY A 207 7.94 16.76 10.92
N ILE A 208 7.59 16.63 9.64
CA ILE A 208 8.52 16.28 8.56
C ILE A 208 8.52 17.35 7.47
N HIS A 209 9.61 17.44 6.73
CA HIS A 209 9.73 18.29 5.55
C HIS A 209 10.23 17.49 4.36
N ILE A 210 9.51 17.65 3.26
CA ILE A 210 9.82 17.09 1.95
C ILE A 210 10.37 18.22 1.09
N LEU A 211 11.49 17.97 0.41
CA LEU A 211 12.14 18.98 -0.43
C LEU A 211 11.21 19.43 -1.57
N PRO A 212 11.32 20.70 -2.04
CA PRO A 212 10.46 21.25 -3.08
C PRO A 212 10.37 20.41 -4.36
N GLU A 213 11.48 19.80 -4.80
CA GLU A 213 11.53 18.94 -5.98
C GLU A 213 10.74 17.63 -5.84
N TYR A 214 10.44 17.22 -4.61
CA TYR A 214 9.78 15.95 -4.27
C TYR A 214 8.36 16.13 -3.71
N GLN A 215 7.89 17.36 -3.49
CA GLN A 215 6.58 17.63 -2.90
C GLN A 215 5.41 16.95 -3.62
N ASN A 216 5.51 16.81 -4.96
CA ASN A 216 4.47 16.19 -5.80
C ASN A 216 4.38 14.67 -5.62
N LEU A 217 5.31 14.04 -4.90
CA LEU A 217 5.27 12.61 -4.59
C LEU A 217 4.25 12.29 -3.49
N VAL A 218 3.90 13.29 -2.68
CA VAL A 218 2.96 13.14 -1.58
C VAL A 218 1.56 13.57 -2.01
N THR A 219 0.59 12.69 -1.76
CA THR A 219 -0.82 12.89 -2.04
C THR A 219 -1.65 12.56 -0.81
N LYS A 220 -2.94 12.84 -0.83
CA LYS A 220 -3.85 12.50 0.29
C LYS A 220 -3.96 10.98 0.51
N GLU A 221 -3.54 10.17 -0.44
CA GLU A 221 -3.51 8.71 -0.35
C GLU A 221 -2.17 8.14 0.14
N SER A 222 -1.15 8.99 0.33
CA SER A 222 0.18 8.57 0.80
C SER A 222 0.12 7.92 2.18
N ARG A 223 0.96 6.90 2.38
CA ARG A 223 1.04 6.16 3.64
C ARG A 223 2.46 6.15 4.15
N PHE A 224 2.62 6.53 5.41
CA PHE A 224 3.91 6.65 6.07
C PHE A 224 4.10 5.50 7.06
N TRP A 225 5.27 4.91 7.12
CA TRP A 225 5.63 3.92 8.14
C TRP A 225 7.02 4.15 8.70
N ASP A 226 7.22 3.70 9.94
CA ASP A 226 8.53 3.63 10.55
C ASP A 226 9.38 2.58 9.80
N ALA A 227 10.48 3.03 9.20
CA ALA A 227 11.38 2.18 8.42
C ALA A 227 12.43 1.46 9.28
N SER A 228 12.38 1.64 10.61
CA SER A 228 13.42 1.23 11.55
C SER A 228 13.17 -0.14 12.20
N GLY A 229 12.05 -0.79 11.89
CA GLY A 229 11.67 -2.07 12.47
C GLY A 229 11.52 -3.18 11.41
N PHE A 230 12.50 -4.08 11.31
CA PHE A 230 12.26 -5.42 10.76
C PHE A 230 12.41 -6.45 11.89
N HIS A 231 11.30 -7.07 12.27
CA HIS A 231 11.28 -8.27 13.10
C HIS A 231 11.08 -9.49 12.19
N VAL A 232 12.15 -10.23 11.89
CA VAL A 232 12.04 -11.49 11.15
C VAL A 232 11.64 -12.59 12.14
N SER A 233 10.34 -12.85 12.28
CA SER A 233 9.84 -14.07 12.91
C SER A 233 9.26 -15.00 11.85
N GLY A 234 10.10 -15.87 11.30
CA GLY A 234 9.69 -16.91 10.34
C GLY A 234 10.67 -18.06 10.30
N SER A 235 10.18 -19.30 10.44
CA SER A 235 11.00 -20.51 10.30
C SER A 235 11.67 -20.57 8.93
N ILE A 236 12.95 -20.95 8.95
CA ILE A 236 13.91 -20.92 7.84
C ILE A 236 13.65 -22.07 6.86
N SER A 237 12.51 -22.10 6.19
CA SER A 237 12.19 -23.20 5.26
C SER A 237 11.91 -22.79 3.81
N ASP A 238 11.67 -21.51 3.51
CA ASP A 238 11.41 -21.05 2.13
C ASP A 238 12.03 -19.66 1.85
N LEU A 239 13.36 -19.56 1.83
CA LEU A 239 14.06 -18.31 1.50
C LEU A 239 14.41 -18.26 0.01
N ASP A 240 13.61 -17.53 -0.77
CA ASP A 240 14.07 -16.96 -2.04
C ASP A 240 14.86 -15.69 -1.73
N ILE A 241 16.16 -15.78 -1.97
CA ILE A 241 17.21 -14.84 -1.56
C ILE A 241 17.12 -13.60 -2.46
N ARG A 242 16.56 -12.50 -1.93
CA ARG A 242 16.86 -11.14 -2.39
C ARG A 242 17.63 -10.38 -1.31
N MET A 243 18.84 -10.86 -1.03
CA MET A 243 19.72 -10.34 0.03
C MET A 243 20.55 -9.10 -0.36
N GLU A 244 20.31 -8.46 -1.51
CA GLU A 244 21.09 -7.30 -1.95
C GLU A 244 20.53 -5.94 -1.47
N SER A 245 19.43 -5.91 -0.72
CA SER A 245 18.69 -4.68 -0.36
C SER A 245 18.89 -4.18 1.08
N LEU A 246 19.78 -4.81 1.87
CA LEU A 246 19.78 -4.72 3.33
C LEU A 246 20.50 -3.49 3.93
N THR A 247 21.26 -2.72 3.16
CA THR A 247 22.08 -1.63 3.71
C THR A 247 21.35 -0.30 3.90
N ALA A 248 20.19 -0.11 3.23
CA ALA A 248 19.41 1.14 3.32
C ALA A 248 18.54 1.25 4.59
N MET A 249 18.32 0.15 5.30
CA MET A 249 17.35 0.06 6.41
C MET A 249 17.99 0.13 7.81
N LEU A 250 19.32 0.29 7.90
CA LEU A 250 20.04 0.36 9.17
C LEU A 250 20.06 1.76 9.81
N ARG A 251 19.58 2.80 9.10
CA ARG A 251 19.70 4.20 9.54
C ARG A 251 18.53 4.70 10.39
N GLY A 252 17.47 3.91 10.49
CA GLY A 252 16.18 4.41 10.96
C GLY A 252 15.65 5.54 10.08
N GLY A 253 14.36 5.81 10.14
CA GLY A 253 13.75 6.86 9.33
C GLY A 253 12.27 6.62 9.07
N ILE A 254 11.70 7.50 8.27
CA ILE A 254 10.30 7.38 7.87
C ILE A 254 10.29 7.07 6.38
N ALA A 255 9.57 6.05 5.97
CA ALA A 255 9.34 5.78 4.55
C ALA A 255 7.88 6.00 4.22
N PHE A 256 7.62 6.39 2.98
CA PHE A 256 6.27 6.44 2.46
C PHE A 256 6.18 5.90 1.05
N ASP A 257 4.96 5.51 0.70
CA ASP A 257 4.57 5.21 -0.67
C ASP A 257 3.23 5.86 -0.96
N THR A 258 3.01 6.11 -2.24
CA THR A 258 1.76 6.63 -2.75
C THR A 258 1.17 5.54 -3.63
N PRO A 259 0.05 4.91 -3.22
CA PRO A 259 -0.65 3.92 -4.03
C PRO A 259 -0.90 4.49 -5.43
N ASP A 260 -0.77 3.65 -6.46
CA ASP A 260 -0.71 4.05 -7.87
C ASP A 260 -1.63 5.24 -8.15
N PRO A 261 -1.06 6.44 -8.41
CA PRO A 261 -1.83 7.66 -8.58
C PRO A 261 -2.57 7.55 -9.91
N GLY A 262 -3.74 6.92 -9.89
CA GLY A 262 -4.71 7.08 -10.97
C GLY A 262 -5.02 8.57 -11.18
N GLU A 263 -5.77 8.90 -12.23
CA GLU A 263 -6.08 10.27 -12.65
C GLU A 263 -6.76 11.18 -11.58
N THR A 264 -7.04 10.67 -10.38
CA THR A 264 -7.74 11.36 -9.29
C THR A 264 -6.95 11.49 -7.98
N SER A 265 -5.63 11.30 -7.96
CA SER A 265 -4.86 11.51 -6.72
C SER A 265 -4.69 13.00 -6.43
N THR A 266 -5.12 13.43 -5.24
CA THR A 266 -5.07 14.85 -4.84
C THR A 266 -3.75 15.14 -4.13
N PRO A 267 -2.95 16.13 -4.56
CA PRO A 267 -1.71 16.50 -3.88
C PRO A 267 -1.94 16.81 -2.39
N ALA A 268 -0.98 16.47 -1.55
CA ALA A 268 -1.03 16.83 -0.15
C ALA A 268 -0.82 18.35 0.02
N GLU A 269 -1.51 18.93 1.01
CA GLU A 269 -1.40 20.34 1.35
C GLU A 269 -0.36 20.54 2.47
N ASN A 270 0.15 21.77 2.62
CA ASN A 270 1.08 22.08 3.69
C ASN A 270 0.40 21.91 5.05
N MET A 271 1.11 21.35 6.02
CA MET A 271 0.63 20.98 7.37
C MET A 271 -0.46 19.91 7.40
N GLU A 272 -0.69 19.20 6.29
CA GLU A 272 -1.60 18.05 6.24
C GLU A 272 -1.12 16.95 7.20
N THR A 273 -2.07 16.28 7.85
CA THR A 273 -1.79 15.29 8.88
C THR A 273 -1.95 13.87 8.36
N PHE A 274 -0.95 13.02 8.59
CA PHE A 274 -0.95 11.60 8.25
C PHE A 274 -0.72 10.72 9.49
N LYS A 275 -1.09 9.44 9.38
CA LYS A 275 -0.73 8.42 10.38
C LYS A 275 0.65 7.86 10.04
N LEU A 276 1.53 7.78 11.04
CA LEU A 276 2.74 6.97 10.99
C LEU A 276 2.40 5.55 11.45
N HIS A 277 2.49 4.60 10.53
CA HIS A 277 2.30 3.18 10.81
C HIS A 277 3.56 2.58 11.43
N LYS A 278 3.40 1.50 12.19
CA LYS A 278 4.51 0.81 12.87
C LYS A 278 5.54 0.25 11.89
N ASP A 279 5.07 -0.27 10.76
CA ASP A 279 5.89 -0.91 9.75
C ASP A 279 5.18 -0.88 8.38
N PHE A 280 5.88 -1.39 7.37
CA PHE A 280 5.37 -1.49 6.01
C PHE A 280 4.12 -2.37 5.92
N GLU A 281 4.00 -3.45 6.71
CA GLU A 281 2.87 -4.36 6.67
C GLU A 281 1.59 -3.68 7.19
N GLU A 282 1.69 -2.90 8.27
CA GLU A 282 0.58 -2.10 8.79
C GLU A 282 0.21 -0.96 7.83
N ALA A 283 1.18 -0.30 7.17
CA ALA A 283 0.90 0.71 6.17
C ALA A 283 0.26 0.13 4.90
N GLN A 284 0.64 -1.08 4.51
CA GLN A 284 0.06 -1.77 3.35
C GLN A 284 -1.24 -2.50 3.70
N SER A 285 -1.63 -2.58 4.97
CA SER A 285 -2.85 -3.23 5.40
C SER A 285 -4.04 -2.66 4.62
N GLY A 286 -4.61 -3.51 3.77
CA GLY A 286 -5.82 -3.23 3.01
C GLY A 286 -7.01 -2.92 3.90
N ILE A 287 -8.16 -2.64 3.29
CA ILE A 287 -9.40 -2.38 4.03
C ILE A 287 -9.89 -3.71 4.60
N ALA A 288 -9.84 -3.85 5.93
CA ALA A 288 -10.35 -5.03 6.60
C ALA A 288 -11.88 -5.10 6.50
N ILE A 289 -12.38 -6.21 5.96
CA ILE A 289 -13.80 -6.57 5.97
C ILE A 289 -13.99 -7.96 6.57
N PHE A 290 -15.20 -8.23 7.04
CA PHE A 290 -15.58 -9.50 7.64
C PHE A 290 -16.72 -10.10 6.83
N ILE A 291 -16.51 -11.30 6.30
CA ILE A 291 -17.51 -12.02 5.51
C ILE A 291 -17.89 -13.30 6.26
N ARG A 292 -19.17 -13.45 6.58
CA ARG A 292 -19.72 -14.67 7.19
C ARG A 292 -20.07 -15.69 6.12
N PHE A 293 -19.62 -16.92 6.28
CA PHE A 293 -19.96 -18.06 5.43
C PHE A 293 -20.62 -19.15 6.26
N ALA A 294 -21.60 -19.86 5.68
CA ALA A 294 -22.23 -21.01 6.32
C ALA A 294 -21.24 -22.18 6.52
N THR A 295 -20.22 -22.29 5.66
CA THR A 295 -19.16 -23.31 5.76
C THR A 295 -17.78 -22.71 5.47
N GLY A 296 -16.76 -23.21 6.16
CA GLY A 296 -15.36 -22.89 5.89
C GLY A 296 -14.72 -23.76 4.80
N GLN A 297 -15.46 -24.70 4.22
CA GLN A 297 -14.91 -25.64 3.23
C GLN A 297 -14.37 -24.89 2.00
N GLY A 298 -13.11 -25.15 1.66
CA GLY A 298 -12.39 -24.48 0.57
C GLY A 298 -11.70 -23.18 0.98
N LEU A 299 -12.20 -22.47 2.00
CA LEU A 299 -11.54 -21.26 2.49
C LEU A 299 -10.20 -21.60 3.16
N LYS A 300 -9.16 -20.88 2.74
CA LYS A 300 -7.79 -20.97 3.26
C LYS A 300 -7.26 -19.58 3.55
N ALA A 301 -6.83 -19.35 4.79
CA ALA A 301 -6.12 -18.15 5.19
C ALA A 301 -4.86 -17.94 4.34
N ARG A 302 -4.55 -16.68 4.04
CA ARG A 302 -3.44 -16.18 3.21
C ARG A 302 -3.38 -16.69 1.76
N SER A 303 -4.34 -17.52 1.36
CA SER A 303 -4.38 -18.14 0.02
C SER A 303 -5.64 -17.78 -0.76
N THR A 304 -6.79 -17.73 -0.09
CA THR A 304 -8.07 -17.47 -0.78
C THR A 304 -8.15 -15.99 -1.14
N ARG A 305 -8.35 -15.71 -2.43
CA ARG A 305 -8.46 -14.35 -2.96
C ARG A 305 -9.91 -13.92 -3.09
N VAL A 306 -10.15 -12.61 -2.95
CA VAL A 306 -11.39 -11.98 -3.40
C VAL A 306 -11.16 -11.44 -4.80
N ARG A 307 -12.03 -11.81 -5.74
CA ARG A 307 -11.96 -11.41 -7.14
C ARG A 307 -13.14 -10.55 -7.53
N PHE A 308 -12.91 -9.64 -8.46
CA PHE A 308 -13.96 -8.94 -9.20
C PHE A 308 -13.60 -8.93 -10.67
N LYS A 309 -14.49 -9.44 -11.52
CA LYS A 309 -14.25 -9.57 -12.97
C LYS A 309 -12.91 -10.27 -13.31
N GLY A 310 -12.54 -11.26 -12.50
CA GLY A 310 -11.29 -12.02 -12.68
C GLY A 310 -10.02 -11.37 -12.13
N ILE A 311 -10.09 -10.17 -11.56
CA ILE A 311 -8.94 -9.48 -10.96
C ILE A 311 -8.96 -9.69 -9.44
N ASP A 312 -7.82 -10.06 -8.86
CA ASP A 312 -7.66 -10.17 -7.41
C ASP A 312 -7.67 -8.77 -6.77
N ILE A 313 -8.59 -8.54 -5.84
CA ILE A 313 -8.82 -7.27 -5.15
C ILE A 313 -8.89 -7.42 -3.63
N GLY A 314 -8.49 -8.58 -3.11
CA GLY A 314 -8.39 -8.84 -1.68
C GLY A 314 -7.88 -10.24 -1.38
N VAL A 315 -7.50 -10.46 -0.12
CA VAL A 315 -7.02 -11.76 0.38
C VAL A 315 -7.61 -12.07 1.75
N VAL A 316 -8.02 -13.31 1.96
CA VAL A 316 -8.46 -13.79 3.28
C VAL A 316 -7.23 -13.87 4.18
N GLU A 317 -7.18 -13.07 5.24
CA GLU A 317 -6.06 -13.08 6.19
C GLU A 317 -6.30 -14.10 7.32
N ARG A 318 -7.53 -14.16 7.84
CA ARG A 318 -7.88 -15.03 8.97
C ARG A 318 -9.27 -15.63 8.79
N ILE A 319 -9.46 -16.85 9.30
CA ILE A 319 -10.77 -17.51 9.37
C ILE A 319 -11.02 -17.90 10.82
N THR A 320 -12.17 -17.52 11.36
CA THR A 320 -12.56 -17.80 12.75
C THR A 320 -13.92 -18.48 12.75
N VAL A 321 -14.07 -19.56 13.52
CA VAL A 321 -15.37 -20.22 13.72
C VAL A 321 -16.28 -19.32 14.55
N LEU A 322 -17.56 -19.20 14.16
CA LEU A 322 -18.53 -18.43 14.94
C LEU A 322 -18.78 -19.11 16.30
N PRO A 323 -18.97 -18.36 17.40
CA PRO A 323 -19.18 -18.94 18.73
C PRO A 323 -20.38 -19.88 18.83
N ASP A 324 -21.41 -19.67 18.00
CA ASP A 324 -22.62 -20.50 17.91
C ASP A 324 -22.47 -21.72 16.99
N LEU A 325 -21.29 -21.93 16.41
CA LEU A 325 -20.97 -23.00 15.46
C LEU A 325 -21.83 -22.99 14.18
N SER A 326 -22.55 -21.90 13.88
CA SER A 326 -23.41 -21.77 12.70
C SER A 326 -22.64 -21.60 11.39
N GLY A 327 -21.34 -21.30 11.47
CA GLY A 327 -20.48 -21.08 10.32
C GLY A 327 -19.12 -20.49 10.70
N VAL A 328 -18.51 -19.79 9.75
CA VAL A 328 -17.21 -19.13 9.92
C VAL A 328 -17.26 -17.67 9.51
N THR A 329 -16.41 -16.84 10.10
CA THR A 329 -16.15 -15.47 9.64
C THR A 329 -14.74 -15.40 9.06
N ALA A 330 -14.63 -14.99 7.80
CA ALA A 330 -13.37 -14.67 7.15
C ALA A 330 -13.07 -13.18 7.32
N MET A 331 -11.92 -12.84 7.88
CA MET A 331 -11.34 -11.50 7.84
C MET A 331 -10.55 -11.37 6.54
N VAL A 332 -10.95 -10.42 5.70
CA VAL A 332 -10.38 -10.19 4.38
C VAL A 332 -9.73 -8.81 4.34
N MET A 333 -8.50 -8.75 3.85
CA MET A 333 -7.81 -7.50 3.54
C MET A 333 -8.09 -7.15 2.09
N MET A 334 -8.89 -6.11 1.88
CA MET A 334 -9.30 -5.66 0.55
C MET A 334 -8.34 -4.58 0.02
N ASP A 335 -8.17 -4.53 -1.30
CA ASP A 335 -7.45 -3.44 -1.95
C ASP A 335 -8.11 -2.09 -1.61
N PRO A 336 -7.36 -1.05 -1.20
CA PRO A 336 -7.91 0.28 -0.93
C PRO A 336 -8.74 0.88 -2.06
N GLN A 337 -8.38 0.61 -3.32
CA GLN A 337 -9.13 1.06 -4.50
C GLN A 337 -10.55 0.46 -4.56
N SER A 338 -10.76 -0.69 -3.91
CA SER A 338 -12.07 -1.33 -3.82
C SER A 338 -13.01 -0.68 -2.79
N ASN A 339 -12.57 0.31 -2.01
CA ASN A 339 -13.38 0.92 -0.94
C ASN A 339 -14.76 1.38 -1.41
N ARG A 340 -14.83 1.94 -2.62
CA ARG A 340 -16.07 2.46 -3.20
C ARG A 340 -17.12 1.36 -3.42
N ALA A 341 -16.69 0.11 -3.61
CA ALA A 341 -17.51 -1.07 -3.76
C ALA A 341 -17.93 -1.71 -2.42
N LEU A 342 -17.36 -1.30 -1.29
CA LEU A 342 -17.66 -1.87 0.03
C LEU A 342 -18.84 -1.16 0.69
N ARG A 343 -20.04 -1.39 0.15
CA ARG A 343 -21.29 -0.79 0.64
C ARG A 343 -22.36 -1.83 0.98
N GLU A 344 -23.35 -1.41 1.76
CA GLU A 344 -24.55 -2.19 2.04
C GLU A 344 -25.16 -2.75 0.73
N GLY A 345 -25.48 -4.05 0.72
CA GLY A 345 -26.00 -4.74 -0.46
C GLY A 345 -24.94 -5.28 -1.42
N THR A 346 -23.66 -5.03 -1.18
CA THR A 346 -22.57 -5.74 -1.89
C THR A 346 -22.62 -7.22 -1.56
N GLN A 347 -22.57 -8.05 -2.60
CA GLN A 347 -22.75 -9.50 -2.49
C GLN A 347 -21.43 -10.20 -2.72
N PHE A 348 -21.14 -11.19 -1.87
CA PHE A 348 -19.98 -12.07 -1.98
C PHE A 348 -20.45 -13.51 -2.07
N TRP A 349 -19.75 -14.38 -2.80
CA TRP A 349 -20.02 -15.82 -2.82
C TRP A 349 -18.73 -16.59 -3.06
N LEU A 350 -18.66 -17.84 -2.57
CA LEU A 350 -17.52 -18.71 -2.78
C LEU A 350 -17.64 -19.43 -4.13
N VAL A 351 -16.62 -19.33 -4.97
CA VAL A 351 -16.49 -20.11 -6.20
C VAL A 351 -15.58 -21.29 -5.92
N SER A 352 -16.14 -22.49 -6.07
CA SER A 352 -15.46 -23.76 -5.82
C SER A 352 -15.67 -24.72 -7.00
N PRO A 353 -14.75 -25.68 -7.22
CA PRO A 353 -14.86 -26.59 -8.34
C PRO A 353 -16.08 -27.49 -8.14
N LYS A 354 -17.00 -27.47 -9.10
CA LYS A 354 -18.12 -28.40 -9.15
C LYS A 354 -17.89 -29.33 -10.33
N VAL A 355 -17.61 -30.60 -10.02
CA VAL A 355 -17.57 -31.66 -11.02
C VAL A 355 -18.87 -32.43 -10.90
N SER A 356 -19.81 -32.16 -11.80
CA SER A 356 -21.00 -33.00 -11.98
C SER A 356 -20.99 -33.61 -13.39
N LEU A 357 -21.78 -34.66 -13.59
CA LEU A 357 -21.91 -35.36 -14.88
C LEU A 357 -22.58 -34.48 -15.96
N SER A 358 -23.19 -33.36 -15.56
CA SER A 358 -24.09 -32.54 -16.37
C SER A 358 -23.68 -31.06 -16.44
N GLU A 359 -22.89 -30.59 -15.49
CA GLU A 359 -22.41 -29.21 -15.42
C GLU A 359 -20.94 -29.20 -15.01
N VAL A 360 -20.15 -28.48 -15.79
CA VAL A 360 -18.72 -28.32 -15.60
C VAL A 360 -18.50 -26.83 -15.36
N SER A 361 -18.49 -26.42 -14.09
CA SER A 361 -18.33 -25.02 -13.68
C SER A 361 -17.22 -24.88 -12.64
N GLY A 362 -16.53 -23.74 -12.67
CA GLY A 362 -15.38 -23.49 -11.79
C GLY A 362 -14.16 -24.37 -12.09
N LEU A 363 -13.98 -24.88 -13.31
CA LEU A 363 -12.80 -25.69 -13.66
C LEU A 363 -11.48 -24.93 -13.48
N GLU A 364 -11.50 -23.62 -13.62
CA GLU A 364 -10.37 -22.73 -13.34
C GLU A 364 -9.88 -22.87 -11.88
N THR A 365 -10.75 -23.28 -10.96
CA THR A 365 -10.38 -23.52 -9.56
C THR A 365 -9.66 -24.86 -9.34
N LEU A 366 -9.64 -25.77 -10.33
CA LEU A 366 -8.87 -27.02 -10.24
C LEU A 366 -7.36 -26.75 -10.19
N VAL A 367 -6.91 -25.68 -10.85
CA VAL A 367 -5.50 -25.27 -10.88
C VAL A 367 -5.28 -24.06 -9.97
N GLY A 368 -6.22 -23.11 -9.92
CA GLY A 368 -6.10 -21.86 -9.16
C GLY A 368 -6.60 -21.89 -7.72
N GLY A 369 -7.27 -22.97 -7.30
CA GLY A 369 -7.93 -23.06 -6.00
C GLY A 369 -9.25 -22.29 -5.93
N THR A 370 -9.97 -22.47 -4.83
CA THR A 370 -11.23 -21.75 -4.54
C THR A 370 -10.97 -20.27 -4.30
N TYR A 371 -11.88 -19.41 -4.75
CA TYR A 371 -11.81 -17.96 -4.54
C TYR A 371 -13.18 -17.39 -4.20
N ILE A 372 -13.21 -16.20 -3.60
CA ILE A 372 -14.44 -15.47 -3.31
C ILE A 372 -14.66 -14.49 -4.46
N ASP A 373 -15.84 -14.49 -5.07
CA ASP A 373 -16.21 -13.49 -6.08
C ASP A 373 -17.15 -12.45 -5.46
N MET A 374 -17.29 -11.31 -6.12
CA MET A 374 -18.13 -10.21 -5.63
C MET A 374 -18.96 -9.53 -6.71
N LYS A 375 -20.11 -9.01 -6.27
CA LYS A 375 -20.96 -8.11 -7.04
C LYS A 375 -21.15 -6.83 -6.23
N PRO A 376 -20.51 -5.71 -6.64
CA PRO A 376 -20.59 -4.44 -5.92
C PRO A 376 -22.01 -3.88 -5.98
N ASN A 377 -22.45 -3.28 -4.87
CA ASN A 377 -23.54 -2.31 -4.87
C ASN A 377 -22.93 -0.92 -4.69
N LEU A 378 -23.07 -0.03 -5.67
CA LEU A 378 -22.50 1.32 -5.55
C LEU A 378 -23.42 2.27 -4.77
N ASP A 379 -24.65 1.84 -4.51
CA ASP A 379 -25.62 2.54 -3.68
C ASP A 379 -25.52 2.03 -2.22
N GLY A 380 -25.94 2.85 -1.25
CA GLY A 380 -25.94 2.48 0.17
C GLY A 380 -24.74 2.99 0.97
N LYS A 381 -24.80 2.79 2.29
CA LYS A 381 -23.77 3.26 3.23
C LYS A 381 -22.53 2.37 3.17
N ALA A 382 -21.38 2.92 3.56
CA ALA A 382 -20.15 2.14 3.68
C ALA A 382 -20.34 1.00 4.69
N ALA A 383 -19.93 -0.21 4.31
CA ALA A 383 -20.07 -1.41 5.12
C ALA A 383 -18.73 -2.15 5.23
N ARG A 384 -18.56 -2.87 6.33
CA ARG A 384 -17.38 -3.72 6.60
C ARG A 384 -17.75 -5.15 6.98
N ASN A 385 -19.03 -5.42 7.22
CA ASN A 385 -19.54 -6.73 7.59
C ASN A 385 -20.50 -7.20 6.51
N PHE A 386 -20.29 -8.42 6.01
CA PHE A 386 -21.05 -9.01 4.93
C PHE A 386 -21.42 -10.46 5.25
N VAL A 387 -22.48 -10.94 4.60
CA VAL A 387 -22.88 -12.35 4.63
C VAL A 387 -22.72 -12.87 3.22
N ALA A 388 -21.92 -13.92 3.05
CA ALA A 388 -21.74 -14.57 1.77
C ALA A 388 -23.01 -15.30 1.36
N ARG A 389 -23.27 -15.32 0.05
CA ARG A 389 -24.31 -16.12 -0.57
C ARG A 389 -23.78 -17.50 -0.94
N ASP A 390 -24.68 -18.48 -0.94
CA ASP A 390 -24.35 -19.84 -1.35
C ASP A 390 -24.13 -19.98 -2.88
N LYS A 391 -24.68 -19.04 -3.67
CA LYS A 391 -24.62 -19.04 -5.13
C LYS A 391 -24.46 -17.63 -5.72
N ALA A 392 -23.98 -17.56 -6.95
CA ALA A 392 -23.74 -16.29 -7.64
C ALA A 392 -25.06 -15.52 -7.90
N PRO A 393 -25.11 -14.20 -7.70
CA PRO A 393 -26.30 -13.39 -8.00
C PRO A 393 -26.60 -13.37 -9.51
N GLY A 394 -27.76 -13.89 -9.89
CA GLY A 394 -28.16 -14.03 -11.29
C GLY A 394 -28.04 -15.46 -11.82
N GLU A 395 -27.47 -16.36 -11.03
CA GLU A 395 -27.56 -17.82 -11.21
C GLU A 395 -28.96 -18.29 -10.73
N THR A 396 -30.00 -17.73 -11.35
CA THR A 396 -31.34 -18.35 -11.32
C THR A 396 -31.27 -19.64 -12.11
N ALA A 397 -31.96 -20.69 -11.64
CA ALA A 397 -32.18 -21.92 -12.41
C ALA A 397 -32.44 -21.56 -13.88
N ASP A 398 -31.67 -22.17 -14.78
CA ASP A 398 -31.58 -21.79 -16.19
C ASP A 398 -32.99 -21.56 -16.78
N PRO A 399 -33.34 -20.33 -17.21
CA PRO A 399 -34.68 -20.00 -17.65
C PRO A 399 -35.12 -20.89 -18.83
N GLY A 400 -35.99 -21.84 -18.52
CA GLY A 400 -36.55 -22.82 -19.44
C GLY A 400 -36.40 -24.29 -19.01
N GLN A 401 -35.73 -24.58 -17.90
CA GLN A 401 -35.79 -25.90 -17.27
C GLN A 401 -37.15 -26.09 -16.56
N LEU A 402 -37.62 -27.34 -16.49
CA LEU A 402 -38.85 -27.69 -15.78
C LEU A 402 -38.47 -28.26 -14.41
N GLU A 403 -38.91 -27.58 -13.35
CA GLU A 403 -38.80 -28.08 -11.98
C GLU A 403 -40.06 -28.85 -11.61
N ILE A 404 -39.92 -30.09 -11.16
CA ILE A 404 -41.00 -30.95 -10.68
C ILE A 404 -40.65 -31.53 -9.31
N ILE A 405 -41.64 -32.04 -8.61
CA ILE A 405 -41.46 -32.67 -7.31
C ILE A 405 -41.84 -34.13 -7.45
N LEU A 406 -40.97 -35.04 -7.02
CA LEU A 406 -41.29 -36.46 -6.89
C LEU A 406 -41.54 -36.77 -5.43
N GLN A 407 -42.74 -37.25 -5.11
CA GLN A 407 -43.11 -37.62 -3.75
C GLN A 407 -43.01 -39.14 -3.59
N GLY A 408 -42.23 -39.60 -2.62
CA GLY A 408 -42.08 -41.02 -2.30
C GLY A 408 -42.11 -41.28 -0.80
N GLU A 409 -42.38 -42.53 -0.39
CA GLU A 409 -42.35 -42.93 1.03
C GLU A 409 -40.96 -42.81 1.65
N ARG A 410 -39.91 -42.90 0.83
CA ARG A 410 -38.50 -42.82 1.22
C ARG A 410 -37.66 -42.29 0.07
N ARG A 411 -36.51 -41.70 0.40
CA ARG A 411 -35.54 -41.18 -0.58
C ARG A 411 -34.86 -42.27 -1.42
N GLY A 412 -34.75 -43.49 -0.89
CA GLY A 412 -33.96 -44.55 -1.54
C GLY A 412 -32.47 -44.16 -1.65
N SER A 413 -31.84 -44.48 -2.79
CA SER A 413 -30.44 -44.13 -3.09
C SER A 413 -30.25 -42.74 -3.70
N LEU A 414 -31.33 -41.96 -3.84
CA LEU A 414 -31.30 -40.66 -4.51
C LEU A 414 -30.60 -39.59 -3.65
N LYS A 415 -29.64 -38.90 -4.24
CA LYS A 415 -28.93 -37.73 -3.70
C LYS A 415 -29.03 -36.55 -4.66
N ALA A 416 -28.76 -35.33 -4.19
CA ALA A 416 -28.56 -34.19 -5.09
C ALA A 416 -27.52 -34.53 -6.17
N GLY A 417 -27.81 -34.19 -7.42
CA GLY A 417 -27.06 -34.60 -8.62
C GLY A 417 -27.39 -35.99 -9.16
N SER A 418 -28.32 -36.75 -8.56
CA SER A 418 -28.71 -38.06 -9.11
C SER A 418 -29.37 -37.89 -10.48
N PRO A 419 -29.00 -38.69 -11.49
CA PRO A 419 -29.50 -38.53 -12.84
C PRO A 419 -30.98 -38.91 -12.95
N VAL A 420 -31.70 -38.19 -13.83
CA VAL A 420 -33.06 -38.53 -14.25
C VAL A 420 -33.04 -38.98 -15.70
N TYR A 421 -33.60 -40.16 -15.97
CA TYR A 421 -33.54 -40.83 -17.26
C TYR A 421 -34.90 -40.87 -17.96
N PHE A 422 -34.88 -40.70 -19.28
CA PHE A 422 -35.96 -41.09 -20.17
C PHE A 422 -35.38 -42.01 -21.23
N ARG A 423 -35.89 -43.24 -21.32
CA ARG A 423 -35.36 -44.28 -22.24
C ARG A 423 -33.83 -44.43 -22.15
N GLN A 424 -33.31 -44.51 -20.92
CA GLN A 424 -31.88 -44.63 -20.60
C GLN A 424 -31.00 -43.44 -21.00
N VAL A 425 -31.57 -42.36 -21.53
CA VAL A 425 -30.86 -41.11 -21.78
C VAL A 425 -31.07 -40.18 -20.58
N GLN A 426 -29.99 -39.60 -20.05
CA GLN A 426 -30.11 -38.61 -18.98
C GLN A 426 -30.77 -37.34 -19.55
N VAL A 427 -31.87 -36.94 -18.91
CA VAL A 427 -32.70 -35.80 -19.30
C VAL A 427 -32.90 -34.77 -18.19
N GLY A 428 -32.40 -35.05 -16.99
CA GLY A 428 -32.46 -34.16 -15.86
C GLY A 428 -31.63 -34.68 -14.69
N GLU A 429 -31.81 -34.06 -13.53
CA GLU A 429 -31.15 -34.41 -12.28
C GLU A 429 -31.98 -34.04 -11.05
N VAL A 430 -31.73 -34.71 -9.94
CA VAL A 430 -32.25 -34.35 -8.62
C VAL A 430 -31.51 -33.11 -8.14
N SER A 431 -32.22 -32.01 -7.89
CA SER A 431 -31.61 -30.78 -7.39
C SER A 431 -31.49 -30.77 -5.86
N ASP A 432 -32.53 -31.25 -5.17
CA ASP A 432 -32.59 -31.25 -3.70
C ASP A 432 -33.64 -32.26 -3.20
N TYR A 433 -33.74 -32.45 -1.88
CA TYR A 433 -34.78 -33.25 -1.25
C TYR A 433 -35.05 -32.81 0.19
N GLU A 434 -36.27 -33.00 0.66
CA GLU A 434 -36.67 -32.71 2.03
C GLU A 434 -37.76 -33.67 2.50
N LEU A 435 -37.98 -33.74 3.81
CA LEU A 435 -39.18 -34.38 4.36
C LEU A 435 -40.40 -33.50 4.03
N ALA A 436 -41.51 -34.13 3.62
CA ALA A 436 -42.78 -33.44 3.52
C ALA A 436 -43.18 -32.88 4.89
N SER A 437 -44.00 -31.82 4.90
CA SER A 437 -44.38 -31.09 6.13
C SER A 437 -45.02 -31.96 7.21
N THR A 438 -45.59 -33.10 6.83
CA THR A 438 -46.23 -34.11 7.69
C THR A 438 -45.30 -35.26 8.09
N GLY A 439 -44.08 -35.34 7.52
CA GLY A 439 -43.04 -36.33 7.86
C GLY A 439 -43.27 -37.75 7.33
N ASP A 440 -44.40 -38.00 6.65
CA ASP A 440 -44.82 -39.30 6.09
C ASP A 440 -44.34 -39.55 4.66
N ALA A 441 -43.75 -38.54 4.02
CA ALA A 441 -43.21 -38.62 2.68
C ALA A 441 -41.91 -37.82 2.54
N VAL A 442 -41.15 -38.10 1.48
CA VAL A 442 -39.98 -37.34 1.04
C VAL A 442 -40.33 -36.63 -0.26
N ASN A 443 -40.17 -35.31 -0.28
CA ASN A 443 -40.25 -34.49 -1.49
C ASN A 443 -38.87 -34.44 -2.13
N ILE A 444 -38.76 -34.90 -3.37
CA ILE A 444 -37.52 -34.90 -4.14
C ILE A 444 -37.67 -33.88 -5.26
N TYR A 445 -36.89 -32.82 -5.20
CA TYR A 445 -36.89 -31.76 -6.20
C TYR A 445 -36.06 -32.20 -7.41
N VAL A 446 -36.67 -32.14 -8.59
CA VAL A 446 -36.06 -32.58 -9.84
C VAL A 446 -36.09 -31.47 -10.87
N ILE A 447 -34.97 -31.30 -11.55
CA ILE A 447 -34.79 -30.40 -12.68
C ILE A 447 -34.73 -31.24 -13.97
N ILE A 448 -35.59 -30.90 -14.93
CA ILE A 448 -35.57 -31.46 -16.29
C ILE A 448 -34.97 -30.41 -17.24
N TYR A 449 -33.94 -30.79 -17.99
CA TYR A 449 -33.25 -29.85 -18.88
C TYR A 449 -34.19 -29.32 -19.97
N LYS A 450 -34.00 -28.05 -20.34
CA LYS A 450 -34.85 -27.29 -21.26
C LYS A 450 -35.22 -28.03 -22.55
N LYS A 451 -34.26 -28.77 -23.15
CA LYS A 451 -34.49 -29.55 -24.38
C LYS A 451 -35.46 -30.72 -24.22
N TYR A 452 -35.62 -31.23 -23.00
CA TYR A 452 -36.39 -32.43 -22.69
C TYR A 452 -37.71 -32.16 -21.96
N VAL A 453 -37.99 -30.91 -21.60
CA VAL A 453 -39.27 -30.49 -20.99
C VAL A 453 -40.50 -31.07 -21.68
N PRO A 454 -40.60 -31.14 -23.04
CA PRO A 454 -41.78 -31.69 -23.70
C PRO A 454 -42.06 -33.18 -23.41
N LEU A 455 -41.06 -33.93 -22.91
CA LEU A 455 -41.18 -35.35 -22.58
C LEU A 455 -42.01 -35.56 -21.32
N VAL A 456 -42.01 -34.61 -20.38
CA VAL A 456 -42.74 -34.77 -19.12
C VAL A 456 -44.17 -34.29 -19.28
N ARG A 457 -45.10 -35.22 -19.13
CA ARG A 457 -46.55 -35.01 -19.19
C ARG A 457 -47.22 -35.33 -17.86
N GLU A 458 -48.43 -34.83 -17.65
CA GLU A 458 -49.22 -35.03 -16.41
C GLU A 458 -49.33 -36.52 -16.02
N ASN A 459 -49.40 -37.44 -16.98
CA ASN A 459 -49.53 -38.87 -16.70
C ASN A 459 -48.19 -39.63 -16.82
N SER A 460 -47.05 -38.94 -16.70
CA SER A 460 -45.74 -39.60 -16.70
C SER A 460 -45.54 -40.36 -15.39
N ALA A 461 -45.08 -41.60 -15.46
CA ALA A 461 -44.80 -42.44 -14.30
C ALA A 461 -43.31 -42.42 -13.99
N PHE A 462 -42.96 -42.00 -12.76
CA PHE A 462 -41.58 -41.94 -12.28
C PHE A 462 -41.28 -43.12 -11.38
N PHE A 463 -40.09 -43.71 -11.52
CA PHE A 463 -39.68 -44.85 -10.71
C PHE A 463 -38.18 -44.86 -10.44
N ASN A 464 -37.80 -45.42 -9.30
CA ASN A 464 -36.41 -45.63 -8.92
C ASN A 464 -35.73 -46.62 -9.88
N VAL A 465 -34.48 -46.32 -10.23
CA VAL A 465 -33.59 -47.24 -10.95
C VAL A 465 -32.35 -47.51 -10.11
N SER A 466 -32.18 -48.77 -9.72
CA SER A 466 -30.97 -49.25 -9.06
C SER A 466 -29.94 -49.73 -10.10
N GLY A 467 -28.65 -49.72 -9.73
CA GLY A 467 -27.58 -50.25 -10.58
C GLY A 467 -27.78 -51.69 -11.04
N MET A 468 -28.50 -52.48 -10.24
CA MET A 468 -28.83 -53.87 -10.53
C MET A 468 -29.98 -54.02 -11.53
N ASP A 469 -30.97 -53.12 -11.51
CA ASP A 469 -32.10 -53.16 -12.45
C ASP A 469 -31.67 -52.81 -13.87
N PHE A 470 -30.73 -51.87 -14.03
CA PHE A 470 -30.22 -51.44 -15.34
C PHE A 470 -29.61 -52.60 -16.15
N GLY A 471 -28.95 -53.56 -15.47
CA GLY A 471 -28.39 -54.76 -16.10
C GLY A 471 -29.44 -55.77 -16.57
N LEU A 472 -30.62 -55.81 -15.95
CA LEU A 472 -31.73 -56.67 -16.36
C LEU A 472 -32.52 -56.08 -17.54
N PHE A 473 -32.53 -54.76 -17.69
CA PHE A 473 -33.20 -54.06 -18.80
C PHE A 473 -32.46 -54.17 -20.14
N SER A 474 -31.15 -54.43 -20.16
CA SER A 474 -30.34 -54.44 -21.39
C SER A 474 -30.27 -55.79 -22.10
N GLY A 475 -30.66 -56.89 -21.44
CA GLY A 475 -30.50 -58.25 -21.98
C GLY A 475 -29.04 -58.67 -22.24
N LEU A 476 -28.06 -57.87 -21.81
CA LEU A 476 -26.63 -58.04 -22.08
C LEU A 476 -25.90 -58.41 -20.80
N LYS A 477 -25.21 -59.55 -20.84
CA LYS A 477 -24.26 -59.95 -19.80
C LYS A 477 -23.10 -58.94 -19.77
N THR A 478 -23.09 -58.14 -18.70
CA THR A 478 -21.93 -57.78 -17.87
C THR A 478 -20.56 -57.66 -18.56
N GLU A 479 -20.25 -56.51 -19.18
CA GLU A 479 -18.85 -56.13 -19.48
C GLU A 479 -18.49 -54.64 -19.26
N SER A 480 -19.33 -53.84 -18.58
CA SER A 480 -18.86 -52.56 -18.03
C SER A 480 -19.51 -52.31 -16.67
N LEU A 481 -18.78 -52.65 -15.62
CA LEU A 481 -19.21 -52.42 -14.24
C LEU A 481 -18.94 -50.98 -13.77
N GLU A 482 -18.24 -50.16 -14.55
CA GLU A 482 -17.93 -48.78 -14.19
C GLU A 482 -19.11 -47.80 -14.36
N THR A 483 -20.19 -48.17 -15.07
CA THR A 483 -21.32 -47.26 -15.35
C THR A 483 -22.58 -47.46 -14.48
N LEU A 484 -22.58 -48.39 -13.52
CA LEU A 484 -23.81 -48.85 -12.83
C LEU A 484 -23.91 -48.48 -11.33
N VAL A 485 -23.11 -47.55 -10.82
CA VAL A 485 -23.09 -47.25 -9.37
C VAL A 485 -23.99 -46.08 -8.96
N ALA A 486 -24.39 -45.19 -9.87
CA ALA A 486 -24.98 -43.91 -9.47
C ALA A 486 -26.42 -43.99 -8.92
N GLY A 487 -27.20 -45.03 -9.25
CA GLY A 487 -28.65 -45.02 -9.04
C GLY A 487 -29.32 -43.84 -9.74
N GLY A 488 -30.64 -43.72 -9.67
CA GLY A 488 -31.33 -42.56 -10.24
C GLY A 488 -32.83 -42.74 -10.31
N VAL A 489 -33.48 -41.82 -11.02
CA VAL A 489 -34.91 -41.92 -11.34
C VAL A 489 -35.05 -42.09 -12.84
N ALA A 490 -35.95 -42.95 -13.28
CA ALA A 490 -36.39 -42.98 -14.68
C ALA A 490 -37.89 -42.65 -14.75
N PHE A 491 -38.32 -42.16 -15.90
CA PHE A 491 -39.75 -42.03 -16.16
C PHE A 491 -40.14 -42.54 -17.54
N ALA A 492 -41.41 -42.92 -17.64
CA ALA A 492 -42.06 -43.27 -18.89
C ALA A 492 -43.34 -42.47 -19.04
N THR A 493 -43.66 -42.11 -20.28
CA THR A 493 -44.85 -41.34 -20.62
C THR A 493 -45.74 -42.20 -21.49
N PRO A 494 -47.05 -42.32 -21.18
CA PRO A 494 -47.98 -43.15 -21.95
C PRO A 494 -48.17 -42.64 -23.38
N GLU A 495 -48.88 -43.38 -24.23
CA GLU A 495 -49.06 -43.03 -25.65
C GLU A 495 -50.36 -42.27 -25.92
N GLY A 496 -50.38 -41.50 -27.01
CA GLY A 496 -51.58 -40.81 -27.51
C GLY A 496 -52.21 -39.87 -26.47
N ASP A 497 -53.54 -39.89 -26.39
CA ASP A 497 -54.31 -39.03 -25.48
C ASP A 497 -54.07 -39.37 -24.00
N ALA A 498 -53.62 -40.59 -23.70
CA ALA A 498 -53.30 -40.99 -22.33
C ALA A 498 -52.09 -40.23 -21.76
N MET A 499 -51.30 -39.54 -22.59
CA MET A 499 -50.21 -38.65 -22.15
C MET A 499 -50.66 -37.56 -21.17
N GLY A 500 -51.82 -36.97 -21.40
CA GLY A 500 -52.22 -35.73 -20.73
C GLY A 500 -51.43 -34.51 -21.21
N LYS A 501 -51.59 -33.37 -20.51
CA LYS A 501 -50.98 -32.09 -20.92
C LYS A 501 -49.49 -32.05 -20.53
N PRO A 502 -48.70 -31.10 -21.09
CA PRO A 502 -47.35 -30.82 -20.61
C PRO A 502 -47.33 -30.52 -19.11
N ALA A 503 -46.38 -31.11 -18.40
CA ALA A 503 -46.18 -30.82 -16.99
C ALA A 503 -45.75 -29.36 -16.79
N LYS A 504 -46.19 -28.76 -15.68
CA LYS A 504 -45.87 -27.39 -15.30
C LYS A 504 -44.88 -27.37 -14.14
N LYS A 505 -44.21 -26.23 -13.95
CA LYS A 505 -43.31 -26.04 -12.80
C LYS A 505 -44.05 -26.31 -11.48
N GLY A 506 -43.44 -27.10 -10.60
CA GLY A 506 -43.99 -27.52 -9.31
C GLY A 506 -44.99 -28.66 -9.38
N HIS A 507 -45.20 -29.29 -10.54
CA HIS A 507 -46.07 -30.47 -10.64
C HIS A 507 -45.51 -31.62 -9.78
N ILE A 508 -46.38 -32.24 -8.98
CA ILE A 508 -46.02 -33.32 -8.06
C ILE A 508 -46.35 -34.66 -8.72
N PHE A 509 -45.37 -35.56 -8.80
CA PHE A 509 -45.53 -36.92 -9.29
C PHE A 509 -45.24 -37.93 -8.18
N GLN A 510 -45.92 -39.08 -8.21
CA GLN A 510 -45.57 -40.18 -7.34
C GLN A 510 -44.27 -40.84 -7.82
N LEU A 511 -43.31 -41.01 -6.90
CA LEU A 511 -42.14 -41.85 -7.12
C LEU A 511 -42.46 -43.29 -6.76
N HIS A 512 -42.37 -44.19 -7.72
CA HIS A 512 -42.57 -45.62 -7.50
C HIS A 512 -41.23 -46.33 -7.24
N ASP A 513 -41.25 -47.36 -6.40
CA ASP A 513 -40.04 -48.14 -6.11
C ASP A 513 -39.53 -48.93 -7.34
N LYS A 514 -40.42 -49.36 -8.24
CA LYS A 514 -40.09 -50.14 -9.44
C LYS A 514 -41.00 -49.77 -10.62
N ALA A 515 -40.49 -49.98 -11.84
CA ALA A 515 -41.28 -49.84 -13.06
C ALA A 515 -42.35 -50.94 -13.17
N ARG A 516 -43.56 -50.58 -13.63
CA ARG A 516 -44.55 -51.57 -14.08
C ARG A 516 -44.21 -52.06 -15.49
N GLY A 517 -44.46 -53.33 -15.77
CA GLY A 517 -44.23 -53.96 -17.08
C GLY A 517 -44.84 -53.21 -18.27
N THR A 518 -45.98 -52.54 -18.05
CA THR A 518 -46.69 -51.75 -19.07
C THR A 518 -45.97 -50.44 -19.40
N TRP A 519 -45.36 -49.77 -18.43
CA TRP A 519 -44.66 -48.49 -18.61
C TRP A 519 -43.46 -48.60 -19.54
N LEU A 520 -42.79 -49.75 -19.46
CA LEU A 520 -41.58 -50.06 -20.22
C LEU A 520 -41.87 -50.29 -21.71
N ARG A 521 -43.14 -50.56 -22.06
CA ARG A 521 -43.58 -50.75 -23.44
C ARG A 521 -44.03 -49.47 -24.11
N TRP A 522 -44.20 -48.38 -23.37
CA TRP A 522 -44.68 -47.11 -23.93
C TRP A 522 -43.66 -46.47 -24.88
N ALA A 523 -44.16 -46.04 -26.04
CA ALA A 523 -43.40 -45.41 -27.10
C ALA A 523 -44.05 -44.17 -27.70
N PRO A 524 -44.27 -43.11 -26.89
CA PRO A 524 -44.91 -41.90 -27.37
C PRO A 524 -44.04 -41.15 -28.38
N GLN A 525 -44.69 -40.60 -29.40
CA GLN A 525 -44.06 -39.73 -30.40
C GLN A 525 -44.13 -38.28 -29.93
N ILE A 526 -43.11 -37.82 -29.20
CA ILE A 526 -43.03 -36.46 -28.67
C ILE A 526 -41.93 -35.68 -29.42
N PRO A 527 -42.27 -34.63 -30.18
CA PRO A 527 -41.28 -33.87 -30.91
C PRO A 527 -40.38 -33.05 -29.96
N LEU A 528 -39.07 -33.29 -30.06
CA LEU A 528 -38.05 -32.45 -29.43
C LEU A 528 -37.59 -31.40 -30.43
N LYS A 529 -37.55 -30.12 -30.04
CA LYS A 529 -36.99 -29.05 -30.88
C LYS A 529 -35.47 -29.21 -30.98
N LEU A 530 -35.00 -30.12 -31.83
CA LEU A 530 -33.58 -30.27 -32.15
C LEU A 530 -33.19 -29.14 -33.12
N LYS A 531 -32.15 -28.36 -32.79
CA LYS A 531 -31.44 -27.59 -33.83
C LYS A 531 -30.97 -28.62 -34.87
N LYS A 532 -31.32 -28.45 -36.15
CA LYS A 532 -30.85 -29.32 -37.23
C LYS A 532 -29.35 -29.55 -37.06
N SER A 533 -28.92 -30.79 -36.88
CA SER A 533 -27.49 -31.11 -36.98
C SER A 533 -27.00 -30.62 -38.34
N PRO A 534 -25.84 -29.95 -38.43
CA PRO A 534 -25.25 -29.65 -39.72
C PRO A 534 -25.12 -30.97 -40.51
N PRO A 535 -25.31 -30.95 -41.84
CA PRO A 535 -25.22 -32.16 -42.64
C PRO A 535 -23.86 -32.82 -42.38
N ARG A 536 -23.88 -34.15 -42.22
CA ARG A 536 -22.69 -34.98 -42.04
C ARG A 536 -21.70 -34.60 -43.15
N LYS A 537 -20.53 -34.04 -42.80
CA LYS A 537 -19.46 -33.85 -43.79
C LYS A 537 -19.17 -35.22 -44.38
N GLU A 538 -19.45 -35.40 -45.65
CA GLU A 538 -18.93 -36.54 -46.40
C GLU A 538 -17.42 -36.43 -46.36
N PHE A 539 -16.78 -37.38 -45.69
CA PHE A 539 -15.33 -37.51 -45.79
C PHE A 539 -15.02 -37.90 -47.24
N PRO A 540 -14.11 -37.18 -47.93
CA PRO A 540 -13.69 -37.58 -49.25
C PRO A 540 -13.12 -39.01 -49.18
N LYS A 541 -13.55 -39.87 -50.12
CA LYS A 541 -13.00 -41.22 -50.24
C LYS A 541 -11.47 -41.14 -50.36
N PRO A 542 -10.72 -42.02 -49.68
CA PRO A 542 -9.27 -42.01 -49.76
C PRO A 542 -8.84 -42.20 -51.22
N SER A 543 -8.02 -41.27 -51.70
CA SER A 543 -7.37 -41.37 -53.01
C SER A 543 -6.48 -42.60 -53.00
N ALA A 544 -6.63 -43.48 -53.99
CA ALA A 544 -5.76 -44.63 -54.17
C ALA A 544 -4.32 -44.14 -54.36
N GLU A 545 -3.46 -44.42 -53.38
CA GLU A 545 -2.02 -44.26 -53.52
C GLU A 545 -1.53 -45.17 -54.65
N THR A 546 -0.88 -44.55 -55.63
CA THR A 546 -0.12 -45.24 -56.66
C THR A 546 1.16 -45.77 -56.04
N SER A 547 1.31 -47.09 -56.12
CA SER A 547 2.48 -47.85 -55.70
C SER A 547 3.75 -47.38 -56.44
N PRO A 548 4.87 -47.06 -55.77
CA PRO A 548 6.13 -46.84 -56.46
C PRO A 548 6.85 -48.17 -56.73
N ALA A 549 7.42 -48.25 -57.92
CA ALA A 549 8.10 -49.40 -58.49
C ALA A 549 9.35 -49.84 -57.70
N ASN A 550 9.52 -51.17 -57.68
CA ASN A 550 10.66 -51.93 -57.20
C ASN A 550 11.91 -51.73 -58.09
N PRO A 551 13.10 -51.40 -57.54
CA PRO A 551 14.36 -51.63 -58.21
C PRO A 551 15.10 -52.84 -57.63
N GLN A 552 15.61 -53.63 -58.56
CA GLN A 552 16.22 -54.95 -58.38
C GLN A 552 17.47 -54.98 -57.48
N ARG A 553 17.62 -56.17 -56.88
CA ARG A 553 18.82 -56.80 -56.30
C ARG A 553 20.10 -56.61 -57.14
N PRO A 554 21.28 -56.78 -56.52
CA PRO A 554 22.02 -58.02 -56.78
C PRO A 554 22.63 -58.68 -55.53
N GLN A 555 22.77 -60.02 -55.59
CA GLN A 555 23.54 -60.89 -54.68
C GLN A 555 25.06 -60.87 -55.03
N PRO A 556 25.99 -61.56 -54.33
CA PRO A 556 25.92 -62.94 -53.78
C PRO A 556 25.44 -63.07 -52.33
#